data_AF-A0A5P9GUI7-F1
#
_entry.id   AF-A0A5P9GUI7-F1
#
_cell.length_a   1.000
_cell.length_b   1.000
_cell.length_c   1.000
_cell.angle_alpha   90.00
_cell.angle_beta   90.00
_cell.angle_gamma   90.00
#
_symmetry.space_group_name_H-M   'P 1'
#
loop_
_entity.id
_entity.type
_entity.pdbx_description
1 polymer ?
#
loop_
_entity_poly.entity_id
_entity_poly.type
_entity_poly.pdbx_seq_one_letter_code
_entity_poly.pdbx_strand_id
1 'polypeptide(L)'
;MTEITAIIKIRETYVIDPVAFFFALVAAPLAVAAGGFWALGIPIFAVVFGGPIYLAIGVPVLLWYLGRRPPEPWRIAGLALASYGVPAAAFMLYQLVTAGERAVQEFSLFAGFGLIFAPLWGGVFGMFYRNFRRDIYARPI
;
A
#
# COMPACT_ATOMS: atom_id res chain seq x y z
N MET A 1 10.14 46.13 16.18
CA MET A 1 9.41 45.03 16.82
C MET A 1 8.89 44.16 15.69
N THR A 2 9.63 43.10 15.35
CA THR A 2 9.38 42.29 14.15
C THR A 2 8.51 41.11 14.57
N GLU A 3 7.23 41.14 14.24
CA GLU A 3 6.32 40.02 14.49
C GLU A 3 6.75 38.83 13.63
N ILE A 4 7.31 37.82 14.28
CA ILE A 4 7.53 36.51 13.69
C ILE A 4 6.14 35.87 13.59
N THR A 5 5.49 36.04 12.45
CA THR A 5 4.27 35.32 12.10
C THR A 5 4.61 33.84 11.97
N ALA A 6 4.61 33.13 13.09
CA ALA A 6 4.69 31.68 13.11
C ALA A 6 3.41 31.16 12.43
N ILE A 7 3.52 30.84 11.15
CA ILE A 7 2.50 30.09 10.43
C ILE A 7 2.51 28.67 11.03
N ILE A 8 1.80 28.48 12.13
CA ILE A 8 1.48 27.17 12.64
C ILE A 8 0.52 26.57 11.62
N LYS A 9 1.06 25.84 10.63
CA LYS A 9 0.26 25.01 9.74
C LYS A 9 -0.35 23.91 10.59
N ILE A 10 -1.60 24.11 11.02
CA ILE A 10 -2.37 23.10 11.75
C ILE A 10 -2.33 21.83 10.91
N ARG A 11 -1.80 20.74 11.47
CA ARG A 11 -1.79 19.44 10.78
C ARG A 11 -3.22 18.96 10.71
N GLU A 12 -3.80 19.02 9.52
CA GLU A 12 -5.06 18.34 9.23
C GLU A 12 -4.92 16.86 9.59
N THR A 13 -5.68 16.42 10.59
CA THR A 13 -5.72 15.03 11.01
C THR A 13 -7.05 14.45 10.54
N TYR A 14 -7.05 13.24 10.00
CA TYR A 14 -8.27 12.62 9.49
C TYR A 14 -8.63 11.42 10.36
N VAL A 15 -9.91 11.31 10.72
CA VAL A 15 -10.43 10.12 11.41
C VAL A 15 -10.67 9.03 10.36
N ILE A 16 -10.15 7.83 10.62
CA ILE A 16 -10.27 6.69 9.70
C ILE A 16 -11.60 5.98 9.96
N ASP A 17 -12.39 5.77 8.92
CA ASP A 17 -13.59 4.94 8.98
C ASP A 17 -13.17 3.46 9.11
N PRO A 18 -13.34 2.81 10.28
CA PRO A 18 -12.81 1.47 10.48
C PRO A 18 -13.52 0.45 9.59
N VAL A 19 -14.83 0.63 9.34
CA VAL A 19 -15.61 -0.33 8.54
C VAL A 19 -15.18 -0.26 7.08
N ALA A 20 -15.08 0.95 6.53
CA ALA A 20 -14.60 1.13 5.16
C ALA A 20 -13.13 0.70 5.02
N PHE A 21 -12.31 0.91 6.05
CA PHE A 21 -10.91 0.48 6.07
C PHE A 21 -10.78 -1.04 5.98
N PHE A 22 -11.42 -1.78 6.88
CA PHE A 22 -11.37 -3.25 6.88
C PHE A 22 -11.97 -3.84 5.60
N PHE A 23 -13.10 -3.29 5.13
CA PHE A 23 -13.68 -3.69 3.86
C PHE A 23 -12.68 -3.50 2.71
N ALA A 24 -12.09 -2.32 2.57
CA ALA A 24 -11.13 -2.04 1.51
C ALA A 24 -9.86 -2.91 1.63
N LEU A 25 -9.39 -3.17 2.86
CA LEU A 25 -8.21 -3.98 3.16
C LEU A 25 -8.36 -5.42 2.65
N VAL A 26 -9.54 -6.02 2.83
CA VAL A 26 -9.82 -7.39 2.39
C VAL A 26 -10.28 -7.42 0.93
N ALA A 27 -11.14 -6.49 0.52
CA ALA A 27 -11.71 -6.47 -0.81
C ALA A 27 -10.69 -6.13 -1.88
N ALA A 28 -9.67 -5.31 -1.61
CA ALA A 28 -8.72 -4.90 -2.64
C ALA A 28 -7.87 -6.05 -3.19
N PRO A 29 -7.19 -6.88 -2.36
CA PRO A 29 -6.50 -8.08 -2.85
C PRO A 29 -7.44 -9.04 -3.57
N LEU A 30 -8.65 -9.25 -3.06
CA LEU A 30 -9.64 -10.15 -3.66
C LEU A 30 -10.17 -9.63 -5.01
N ALA A 31 -10.41 -8.33 -5.14
CA ALA A 31 -10.87 -7.71 -6.38
C ALA A 31 -9.78 -7.75 -7.45
N VAL A 32 -8.53 -7.45 -7.08
CA VAL A 32 -7.38 -7.60 -7.98
C VAL A 32 -7.20 -9.06 -8.37
N ALA A 33 -7.37 -9.99 -7.43
CA ALA A 33 -7.27 -11.40 -7.71
C ALA A 33 -8.38 -11.87 -8.66
N ALA A 34 -9.65 -11.54 -8.39
CA ALA A 34 -10.78 -11.88 -9.25
C ALA A 34 -10.64 -11.28 -10.66
N GLY A 35 -10.18 -10.04 -10.77
CA GLY A 35 -9.94 -9.39 -12.06
C GLY A 35 -8.77 -9.98 -12.84
N GLY A 36 -7.66 -10.29 -12.15
CA GLY A 36 -6.47 -10.88 -12.76
C GLY A 36 -6.58 -12.40 -13.02
N PHE A 37 -7.49 -13.09 -12.33
CA PHE A 37 -7.63 -14.55 -12.37
C PHE A 37 -7.90 -15.04 -13.78
N TRP A 38 -8.81 -14.35 -14.47
CA TRP A 38 -9.17 -14.65 -15.85
C TRP A 38 -8.06 -14.35 -16.87
N ALA A 39 -7.18 -13.41 -16.56
CA ALA A 39 -6.11 -12.98 -17.47
C ALA A 39 -4.83 -13.82 -17.32
N LEU A 40 -4.53 -14.32 -16.11
CA LEU A 40 -3.19 -14.83 -15.79
C LEU A 40 -3.16 -16.14 -14.99
N GLY A 41 -4.26 -16.62 -14.36
CA GLY A 41 -4.28 -17.82 -13.50
C GLY A 41 -3.42 -17.76 -12.23
N ILE A 42 -2.52 -16.79 -12.14
CA ILE A 42 -1.55 -16.49 -11.08
C ILE A 42 -2.12 -15.86 -9.77
N PRO A 43 -3.26 -15.14 -9.72
CA PRO A 43 -3.53 -14.26 -8.58
C PRO A 43 -3.82 -14.92 -7.23
N ILE A 44 -4.09 -16.22 -7.18
CA ILE A 44 -4.23 -16.93 -5.89
C ILE A 44 -2.89 -16.94 -5.15
N PHE A 45 -1.78 -17.15 -5.86
CA PHE A 45 -0.44 -17.10 -5.28
C PHE A 45 -0.14 -15.70 -4.70
N ALA A 46 -0.51 -14.65 -5.42
CA ALA A 46 -0.29 -13.28 -4.95
C ALA A 46 -1.02 -13.00 -3.63
N VAL A 47 -2.25 -13.50 -3.46
CA VAL A 47 -3.00 -13.34 -2.21
C VAL A 47 -2.37 -14.12 -1.06
N VAL A 48 -1.99 -15.39 -1.28
CA VAL A 48 -1.44 -16.25 -0.22
C VAL A 48 -0.06 -15.76 0.25
N PHE A 49 0.83 -15.42 -0.68
CA PHE A 49 2.20 -15.02 -0.33
C PHE A 49 2.35 -13.52 -0.08
N GLY A 50 1.63 -12.68 -0.82
CA GLY A 50 1.67 -11.22 -0.67
C GLY A 50 0.77 -10.70 0.45
N GLY A 51 -0.31 -11.41 0.79
CA GLY A 51 -1.27 -11.03 1.83
C GLY A 51 -0.62 -10.73 3.18
N PRO A 52 0.21 -11.62 3.74
CA PRO A 52 0.89 -11.36 5.01
C PRO A 52 1.76 -10.10 4.99
N ILE A 53 2.50 -9.85 3.90
CA ILE A 53 3.35 -8.66 3.75
C ILE A 53 2.49 -7.40 3.65
N TYR A 54 1.41 -7.46 2.87
CA TYR A 54 0.45 -6.38 2.74
C TYR A 54 -0.20 -6.02 4.08
N LEU A 55 -0.52 -7.00 4.93
CA LEU A 55 -1.06 -6.72 6.26
C LEU A 55 0.01 -6.17 7.21
N ALA A 56 1.18 -6.80 7.26
CA ALA A 56 2.24 -6.43 8.19
C ALA A 56 2.85 -5.04 7.92
N ILE A 57 3.05 -4.71 6.64
CA ILE A 57 3.67 -3.44 6.22
C ILE A 57 2.62 -2.46 5.73
N GLY A 58 1.67 -2.91 4.92
CA GLY A 58 0.67 -2.04 4.31
C GLY A 58 -0.27 -1.41 5.34
N VAL A 59 -0.73 -2.14 6.37
CA VAL A 59 -1.65 -1.56 7.38
C VAL A 59 -1.01 -0.37 8.11
N PRO A 60 0.20 -0.47 8.72
CA PRO A 60 0.86 0.69 9.33
C PRO A 60 1.04 1.87 8.37
N VAL A 61 1.44 1.60 7.13
CA VAL A 61 1.67 2.62 6.09
C VAL A 61 0.37 3.32 5.71
N LEU A 62 -0.72 2.57 5.56
CA LEU A 62 -2.05 3.10 5.24
C LEU A 62 -2.62 3.91 6.40
N LEU A 63 -2.54 3.42 7.64
CA LEU A 63 -2.97 4.17 8.83
C LEU A 63 -2.20 5.48 8.97
N TRP A 64 -0.88 5.45 8.75
CA TRP A 64 -0.04 6.64 8.78
C TRP A 64 -0.44 7.66 7.70
N TYR A 65 -0.68 7.21 6.47
CA TYR A 65 -1.07 8.07 5.34
C TYR A 65 -2.47 8.65 5.51
N LEU A 66 -3.46 7.78 5.76
CA LEU A 66 -4.87 8.17 5.87
C LEU A 66 -5.13 9.07 7.07
N GLY A 67 -4.36 8.96 8.15
CA GLY A 67 -4.47 9.90 9.28
C GLY A 67 -3.99 11.32 8.98
N ARG A 68 -3.32 11.56 7.84
CA ARG A 68 -2.66 12.84 7.52
C ARG A 68 -3.08 13.43 6.18
N ARG A 69 -3.70 12.63 5.31
CA ARG A 69 -3.96 12.98 3.91
C ARG A 69 -5.23 12.32 3.42
N PRO A 70 -5.94 12.95 2.46
CA PRO A 70 -7.10 12.33 1.84
C PRO A 70 -6.73 11.03 1.08
N PRO A 71 -7.68 10.09 0.95
CA PRO A 71 -7.49 8.81 0.28
C PRO A 71 -7.47 8.97 -1.23
N GLU A 72 -6.33 9.39 -1.77
CA GLU A 72 -6.09 9.46 -3.21
C GLU A 72 -5.54 8.11 -3.71
N PRO A 73 -6.28 7.39 -4.57
CA PRO A 73 -5.89 6.03 -4.98
C PRO A 73 -4.49 5.94 -5.59
N TRP A 74 -4.11 6.91 -6.43
CA TRP A 74 -2.81 6.94 -7.09
C TRP A 74 -1.65 7.19 -6.10
N ARG A 75 -1.87 8.01 -5.06
CA ARG A 75 -0.87 8.24 -4.00
C ARG A 75 -0.67 7.00 -3.15
N ILE A 76 -1.77 6.31 -2.84
CA ILE A 76 -1.73 5.07 -2.07
C ILE A 76 -1.05 3.96 -2.88
N ALA A 77 -1.32 3.86 -4.19
CA ALA A 77 -0.61 2.95 -5.09
C ALA A 77 0.90 3.23 -5.12
N GLY A 78 1.30 4.50 -5.26
CA GLY A 78 2.71 4.90 -5.21
C GLY A 78 3.37 4.60 -3.86
N LEU A 79 2.65 4.78 -2.76
CA LEU A 79 3.12 4.45 -1.42
C LEU A 79 3.27 2.93 -1.22
N ALA A 80 2.34 2.13 -1.77
CA ALA A 80 2.43 0.67 -1.76
C ALA A 80 3.62 0.18 -2.60
N LEU A 81 3.85 0.77 -3.77
CA LEU A 81 5.05 0.50 -4.58
C LEU A 81 6.33 0.82 -3.81
N ALA A 82 6.41 1.97 -3.15
CA ALA A 82 7.60 2.36 -2.40
C ALA A 82 7.83 1.47 -1.16
N SER A 83 6.77 1.18 -0.40
CA SER A 83 6.85 0.37 0.83
C SER A 83 7.17 -1.10 0.57
N TYR A 84 6.88 -1.62 -0.63
CA TYR A 84 7.36 -2.93 -1.08
C TYR A 84 8.73 -2.85 -1.78
N GLY A 85 8.84 -1.96 -2.76
CA GLY A 85 9.96 -1.90 -3.70
C GLY A 85 11.28 -1.50 -3.05
N VAL A 86 11.26 -0.58 -2.08
CA VAL A 86 12.50 -0.17 -1.38
C VAL A 86 13.06 -1.32 -0.54
N PRO A 87 12.29 -2.00 0.33
CA PRO A 87 12.78 -3.20 1.02
C PRO A 87 13.17 -4.33 0.08
N ALA A 88 12.40 -4.59 -0.98
CA ALA A 88 12.72 -5.64 -1.95
C ALA A 88 14.05 -5.37 -2.68
N ALA A 89 14.29 -4.13 -3.11
CA ALA A 89 15.54 -3.73 -3.74
C ALA A 89 16.72 -3.83 -2.76
N ALA A 90 16.56 -3.36 -1.51
CA ALA A 90 17.58 -3.49 -0.47
C ALA A 90 17.92 -4.96 -0.19
N PHE A 91 16.91 -5.83 -0.15
CA PHE A 91 17.10 -7.26 0.04
C PHE A 91 17.78 -7.93 -1.16
N MET A 92 17.44 -7.55 -2.41
CA MET A 92 18.17 -8.02 -3.59
C MET A 92 19.65 -7.64 -3.55
N LEU A 93 19.97 -6.40 -3.19
CA LEU A 93 21.36 -5.94 -3.04
C LEU A 93 22.09 -6.72 -1.95
N TYR A 94 21.41 -7.00 -0.82
CA TYR A 94 21.97 -7.84 0.24
C TYR A 94 22.31 -9.25 -0.28
N GLN A 95 21.35 -9.91 -0.95
CA GLN A 95 21.54 -11.26 -1.50
C GLN A 95 22.68 -11.32 -2.52
N LEU A 96 22.83 -10.27 -3.35
CA LEU A 96 23.90 -10.17 -4.32
C LEU A 96 25.29 -10.20 -3.65
N VAL A 97 25.41 -9.59 -2.47
CA VAL A 97 26.68 -9.47 -1.73
C VAL A 97 26.94 -10.72 -0.86
N THR A 98 25.90 -11.38 -0.34
CA THR A 98 26.06 -12.43 0.68
C THR A 98 25.80 -13.85 0.19
N ALA A 99 24.97 -14.03 -0.84
CA ALA A 99 24.48 -15.34 -1.30
C ALA A 99 24.73 -15.59 -2.80
N GLY A 100 25.12 -14.55 -3.55
CA GLY A 100 25.46 -14.64 -4.97
C GLY A 100 24.26 -14.66 -5.92
N GLU A 101 24.55 -14.77 -7.22
CA GLU A 101 23.56 -14.54 -8.30
C GLU A 101 22.37 -15.50 -8.28
N ARG A 102 22.58 -16.76 -7.88
CA ARG A 102 21.51 -17.76 -7.81
C ARG A 102 20.39 -17.34 -6.85
N ALA A 103 20.75 -16.83 -5.67
CA ALA A 103 19.79 -16.39 -4.67
C ALA A 103 19.01 -15.15 -5.14
N VAL A 104 19.66 -14.27 -5.92
CA VAL A 104 19.01 -13.11 -6.57
C VAL A 104 18.01 -13.58 -7.62
N GLN A 105 18.38 -14.56 -8.46
CA GLN A 105 17.48 -15.14 -9.47
C GLN A 105 16.25 -15.78 -8.82
N GLU A 106 16.43 -16.56 -7.76
CA GLU A 106 15.32 -17.20 -7.02
C GLU A 106 14.35 -16.17 -6.42
N PHE A 107 14.85 -15.04 -5.91
CA PHE A 107 14.00 -13.97 -5.37
C PHE A 107 13.38 -13.06 -6.45
N SER A 108 14.01 -12.93 -7.62
CA SER A 108 13.64 -11.96 -8.66
C SER A 108 12.19 -12.09 -9.14
N LEU A 109 11.67 -13.33 -9.26
CA LEU A 109 10.30 -13.56 -9.68
C LEU A 109 9.31 -13.06 -8.62
N PHE A 110 9.57 -13.35 -7.35
CA PHE A 110 8.77 -12.86 -6.23
C PHE A 110 8.81 -11.33 -6.14
N ALA A 111 10.00 -10.74 -6.27
CA ALA A 111 10.22 -9.30 -6.32
C ALA A 111 9.41 -8.63 -7.45
N GLY A 112 9.50 -9.19 -8.66
CA GLY A 112 8.79 -8.68 -9.83
C GLY A 112 7.26 -8.71 -9.65
N PHE A 113 6.73 -9.80 -9.10
CA PHE A 113 5.30 -9.88 -8.81
C PHE A 113 4.85 -8.84 -7.78
N GLY A 114 5.60 -8.66 -6.69
CA GLY A 114 5.21 -7.66 -5.70
C GLY A 114 5.32 -6.22 -6.21
N LEU A 115 6.24 -5.91 -7.13
CA LEU A 115 6.30 -4.60 -7.77
C LEU A 115 5.05 -4.28 -8.60
N ILE A 116 4.36 -5.28 -9.13
CA ILE A 116 3.12 -5.12 -9.88
C ILE A 116 1.92 -5.13 -8.93
N PHE A 117 1.84 -6.12 -8.05
CA PHE A 117 0.65 -6.33 -7.22
C PHE A 117 0.54 -5.36 -6.04
N ALA A 118 1.65 -4.91 -5.44
CA ALA A 118 1.61 -3.94 -4.35
C ALA A 118 0.90 -2.62 -4.76
N PRO A 119 1.29 -1.94 -5.86
CA PRO A 119 0.57 -0.73 -6.29
C PRO A 119 -0.87 -1.03 -6.74
N LEU A 120 -1.16 -2.19 -7.33
CA LEU A 120 -2.53 -2.57 -7.69
C LEU A 120 -3.41 -2.69 -6.44
N TRP A 121 -2.94 -3.42 -5.42
CA TRP A 121 -3.67 -3.58 -4.17
C TRP A 121 -3.85 -2.25 -3.45
N GLY A 122 -2.79 -1.43 -3.38
CA GLY A 122 -2.86 -0.09 -2.79
C GLY A 122 -3.82 0.84 -3.54
N GLY A 123 -3.80 0.82 -4.87
CA GLY A 123 -4.69 1.62 -5.71
C GLY A 123 -6.15 1.22 -5.56
N VAL A 124 -6.45 -0.09 -5.62
CA VAL A 124 -7.81 -0.60 -5.43
C VAL A 124 -8.29 -0.36 -4.00
N PHE A 125 -7.41 -0.52 -3.00
CA PHE A 125 -7.70 -0.16 -1.61
C PHE A 125 -8.11 1.32 -1.52
N GLY A 126 -7.31 2.23 -2.08
CA GLY A 126 -7.60 3.66 -2.07
C GLY A 126 -8.92 4.00 -2.75
N MET A 127 -9.23 3.31 -3.85
CA MET A 127 -10.51 3.47 -4.57
C MET A 127 -11.68 3.02 -3.70
N PHE A 128 -11.62 1.82 -3.11
CA PHE A 128 -12.68 1.31 -2.24
C PHE A 128 -12.85 2.17 -0.99
N TYR A 129 -11.77 2.46 -0.26
CA TYR A 129 -11.86 3.26 0.95
C TYR A 129 -12.45 4.65 0.67
N ARG A 130 -12.05 5.32 -0.42
CA ARG A 130 -12.60 6.62 -0.81
C ARG A 130 -14.10 6.56 -1.10
N ASN A 131 -14.58 5.49 -1.72
CA ASN A 131 -15.97 5.35 -2.17
C ASN A 131 -16.91 4.84 -1.07
N PHE A 132 -16.40 4.07 -0.11
CA PHE A 132 -17.21 3.44 0.95
C PHE A 132 -17.11 4.14 2.31
N ARG A 133 -16.14 5.05 2.52
CA ARG A 133 -16.08 5.86 3.74
C ARG A 133 -17.32 6.75 3.86
N ARG A 134 -17.81 6.92 5.08
CA ARG A 134 -18.92 7.87 5.35
C ARG A 134 -18.42 9.31 5.31
N ASP A 135 -19.32 10.25 4.95
CA ASP A 135 -19.00 11.68 4.83
C ASP A 135 -18.44 12.31 6.12
N ILE A 136 -18.86 11.80 7.28
CA ILE A 136 -18.36 12.23 8.60
C ILE A 136 -16.84 12.01 8.75
N TYR A 137 -16.28 11.02 8.03
CA TYR A 137 -14.85 10.70 8.03
C TYR A 137 -14.10 11.36 6.85
N ALA A 138 -14.80 12.13 6.01
CA ALA A 138 -14.19 12.78 4.85
C ALA A 138 -13.55 14.14 5.20
N ARG A 139 -13.81 14.68 6.40
CA ARG A 139 -13.35 15.99 6.86
C ARG A 139 -12.20 15.84 7.88
N PRO A 140 -11.19 16.73 7.83
CA PRO A 140 -10.18 16.78 8.87
C PRO A 140 -10.79 17.29 10.18
N ILE A 141 -10.21 16.83 11.30
CA ILE A 141 -10.46 17.30 12.66
C ILE A 141 -9.38 18.29 13.11
#